data_AF-A0A2V7PUI3-F1
#
_entry.id   AF-A0A2V7PUI3-F1
#
_cell.length_a   1.000
_cell.length_b   1.000
_cell.length_c   1.000
_cell.angle_alpha   90.00
_cell.angle_beta   90.00
_cell.angle_gamma   90.00
#
_symmetry.space_group_name_H-M   'P 1'
#
loop_
_entity.id
_entity.type
_entity.pdbx_description
1 polymer ?
#
loop_
_entity_poly.entity_id
_entity_poly.type
_entity_poly.pdbx_seq_one_letter_code
_entity_poly.pdbx_strand_id
1 'polypeptide(L)'
;MMRRTLLALAVALSFATGCRAGAGAARVSAAVPSLGWYDPARDLGPLFQDVQLSGIFPDSKTFADARPLRDPAAIVATYAATRGTAGFSLRGFVDAEFELPRAAGEGFQADTAGTMEAHIRALWPVLTRAPGDQPHGRGSLIPLPHPYVVPGGRFREVYYWDSYFTMLGLVESGRVGLVESMLDNFAWLVTHVGHIP
;
A
#
# COMPACT_ATOMS: atom_id res chain seq x y z
N MET A 1 40.23 37.48 -57.11
CA MET A 1 39.50 38.25 -58.15
C MET A 1 38.07 37.68 -58.20
N MET A 2 37.13 38.27 -57.44
CA MET A 2 35.92 38.97 -57.95
C MET A 2 34.97 38.05 -58.76
N ARG A 3 33.69 37.84 -58.46
CA ARG A 3 32.56 38.63 -57.89
C ARG A 3 31.45 37.60 -57.55
N ARG A 4 30.79 37.57 -56.39
CA ARG A 4 29.62 38.37 -55.94
C ARG A 4 28.54 38.63 -57.00
N THR A 5 27.41 37.90 -56.89
CA THR A 5 26.12 38.31 -57.44
C THR A 5 25.04 38.11 -56.37
N LEU A 6 24.42 39.22 -55.98
CA LEU A 6 23.28 39.33 -55.08
C LEU A 6 22.00 38.99 -55.86
N LEU A 7 21.05 38.28 -55.26
CA LEU A 7 19.65 38.39 -55.63
C LEU A 7 18.83 38.58 -54.34
N ALA A 8 18.24 39.76 -54.22
CA ALA A 8 17.25 40.10 -53.21
C ALA A 8 15.88 39.63 -53.69
N LEU A 9 15.07 39.07 -52.79
CA LEU A 9 13.62 39.00 -52.98
C LEU A 9 12.94 39.32 -51.65
N ALA A 10 12.28 40.47 -51.61
CA ALA A 10 11.35 40.86 -50.57
C ALA A 10 9.93 40.64 -51.12
N VAL A 11 9.11 39.90 -50.38
CA VAL A 11 7.65 39.96 -50.47
C VAL A 11 7.10 39.86 -49.05
N ALA A 12 6.36 40.88 -48.65
CA ALA A 12 5.56 40.92 -47.43
C ALA A 12 4.08 40.95 -47.81
N LEU A 13 3.25 40.10 -47.18
CA LEU A 13 1.99 40.51 -46.53
C LEU A 13 1.29 39.34 -45.82
N SER A 14 1.17 39.51 -44.50
CA SER A 14 0.14 39.13 -43.54
C SER A 14 -1.02 38.20 -43.95
N PHE A 15 -1.19 37.11 -43.19
CA PHE A 15 -2.51 36.65 -42.73
C PHE A 15 -2.46 36.40 -41.22
N ALA A 16 -3.22 37.22 -40.48
CA ALA A 16 -3.58 36.96 -39.11
C ALA A 16 -4.70 35.91 -39.10
N THR A 17 -4.53 34.83 -38.34
CA THR A 17 -5.66 34.03 -37.87
C THR A 17 -5.23 33.29 -36.61
N GLY A 18 -5.78 33.72 -35.48
CA GLY A 18 -5.47 33.17 -34.18
C GLY A 18 -5.96 31.74 -34.04
N CYS A 19 -5.09 30.88 -33.52
CA CYS A 19 -5.54 29.64 -32.90
C CYS A 19 -5.91 29.93 -31.45
N ARG A 20 -7.21 29.84 -31.19
CA ARG A 20 -7.86 29.92 -29.88
C ARG A 20 -7.08 29.11 -28.84
N ALA A 21 -6.84 29.72 -27.68
CA ALA A 21 -6.59 28.99 -26.45
C ALA A 21 -7.73 27.98 -26.27
N GLY A 22 -7.41 26.70 -26.37
CA GLY A 22 -8.34 25.62 -26.05
C GLY A 22 -8.84 25.83 -24.64
N ALA A 23 -10.17 25.95 -24.51
CA ALA A 23 -10.87 25.98 -23.24
C ALA A 23 -10.29 24.87 -22.34
N GLY A 24 -9.93 25.26 -21.12
CA GLY A 24 -9.45 24.33 -20.10
C GLY A 24 -10.44 23.18 -20.00
N ALA A 25 -9.99 21.99 -20.38
CA ALA A 25 -10.63 20.77 -19.95
C ALA A 25 -10.54 20.78 -18.42
N ALA A 26 -11.63 21.16 -17.77
CA ALA A 26 -11.80 20.94 -16.35
C ALA A 26 -11.53 19.44 -16.15
N ARG A 27 -10.41 19.12 -15.49
CA ARG A 27 -10.17 17.78 -14.98
C ARG A 27 -11.27 17.53 -13.97
N VAL A 28 -12.35 16.92 -14.42
CA VAL A 28 -13.24 16.19 -13.52
C VAL A 28 -12.33 15.11 -12.94
N SER A 29 -11.84 15.36 -11.73
CA SER A 29 -11.23 14.32 -10.92
C SER A 29 -12.34 13.31 -10.73
N ALA A 30 -12.33 12.25 -11.54
CA ALA A 30 -13.20 11.13 -11.34
C ALA A 30 -12.80 10.57 -9.97
N ALA A 31 -13.63 10.84 -8.96
CA ALA A 31 -13.47 10.22 -7.66
C ALA A 31 -13.49 8.72 -7.93
N VAL A 32 -12.35 8.07 -7.72
CA VAL A 32 -12.25 6.61 -7.80
C VAL A 32 -13.28 6.08 -6.82
N PRO A 33 -14.22 5.23 -7.24
CA PRO A 33 -15.22 4.67 -6.34
C PRO A 33 -14.47 4.03 -5.18
N SER A 34 -14.74 4.48 -3.94
CA SER A 34 -14.16 3.81 -2.78
C SER A 34 -14.66 2.37 -2.80
N LEU A 35 -13.75 1.41 -2.82
CA LEU A 35 -14.04 -0.03 -2.93
C LEU A 35 -14.84 -0.61 -1.74
N GLY A 36 -15.44 0.23 -0.89
CA GLY A 36 -16.08 -0.15 0.37
C GLY A 36 -15.08 -0.67 1.40
N TRP A 37 -13.77 -0.46 1.14
CA TRP A 37 -12.71 -0.93 2.01
C TRP A 37 -12.53 -0.03 3.22
N TYR A 38 -12.13 -0.65 4.32
CA TYR A 38 -11.79 0.02 5.55
C TYR A 38 -10.53 0.87 5.35
N ASP A 39 -10.66 2.16 5.59
CA ASP A 39 -9.58 3.14 5.60
C ASP A 39 -9.47 3.69 7.03
N PRO A 40 -8.42 3.31 7.80
CA PRO A 40 -8.28 3.73 9.19
C PRO A 40 -8.35 5.25 9.40
N ALA A 41 -7.78 6.05 8.49
CA ALA A 41 -7.76 7.50 8.65
C ALA A 41 -9.16 8.10 8.45
N ARG A 42 -9.91 7.59 7.46
CA ARG A 42 -11.28 8.03 7.18
C ARG A 42 -12.27 7.49 8.22
N ASP A 43 -12.23 6.19 8.47
CA ASP A 43 -13.30 5.46 9.17
C ASP A 43 -13.19 5.58 10.70
N LEU A 44 -12.00 5.87 11.23
CA LEU A 44 -11.82 6.16 12.66
C LEU A 44 -11.71 7.67 12.97
N GLY A 45 -11.43 8.50 11.97
CA GLY A 45 -11.40 9.96 12.10
C GLY A 45 -10.52 10.45 13.26
N PRO A 46 -11.05 11.25 14.21
CA PRO A 46 -10.28 11.79 15.34
C PRO A 46 -9.57 10.73 16.18
N LEU A 47 -10.14 9.53 16.34
CA LEU A 47 -9.48 8.45 17.08
C LEU A 47 -8.14 8.08 16.42
N PHE A 48 -8.11 7.97 15.09
CA PHE A 48 -6.87 7.66 14.38
C PHE A 48 -5.84 8.77 14.55
N GLN A 49 -6.24 10.02 14.39
CA GLN A 49 -5.36 11.16 14.60
C GLN A 49 -4.79 11.21 16.01
N ASP A 50 -5.65 11.02 17.03
CA ASP A 50 -5.24 11.06 18.43
C ASP A 50 -4.25 9.92 18.75
N VAL A 51 -4.49 8.70 18.25
CA VAL A 51 -3.55 7.59 18.41
C VAL A 51 -2.21 7.91 17.74
N GLN A 52 -2.21 8.38 16.49
CA GLN A 52 -0.97 8.66 15.75
C GLN A 52 -0.13 9.78 16.38
N LEU A 53 -0.78 10.80 16.97
CA LEU A 53 -0.08 11.93 17.59
C LEU A 53 0.29 11.69 19.06
N SER A 54 -0.28 10.67 19.71
CA SER A 54 -0.05 10.38 21.13
C SER A 54 1.32 9.77 21.44
N GLY A 55 1.98 9.16 20.45
CA GLY A 55 3.23 8.42 20.67
C GLY A 55 3.08 7.11 21.46
N ILE A 56 1.86 6.58 21.63
CA ILE A 56 1.64 5.30 22.35
C ILE A 56 2.23 4.09 21.64
N PHE A 57 2.53 4.21 20.34
CA PHE A 57 3.24 3.20 19.56
C PHE A 57 4.54 3.78 19.00
N PRO A 58 5.65 3.03 19.02
CA PRO A 58 6.93 3.47 18.48
C PRO A 58 6.95 3.54 16.94
N ASP A 59 6.04 2.82 16.28
CA ASP A 59 5.90 2.77 14.82
C ASP A 59 4.47 3.16 14.44
N SER A 60 4.31 4.22 13.64
CA SER A 60 3.01 4.74 13.17
C SER A 60 2.25 3.76 12.28
N LYS A 61 2.93 2.79 11.66
CA LYS A 61 2.28 1.72 10.89
C LYS A 61 1.59 0.69 11.79
N THR A 62 1.92 0.64 13.09
CA THR A 62 1.28 -0.28 14.04
C THR A 62 -0.23 -0.08 14.09
N PHE A 63 -0.69 1.17 14.22
CA PHE A 63 -2.12 1.45 14.30
C PHE A 63 -2.80 1.52 12.93
N ALA A 64 -2.06 1.89 11.88
CA ALA A 64 -2.57 1.82 10.49
C ALA A 64 -2.92 0.39 10.07
N ASP A 65 -2.21 -0.61 10.61
CA ASP A 65 -2.44 -2.02 10.34
C ASP A 65 -3.28 -2.70 11.42
N ALA A 66 -3.72 -1.96 12.46
CA ALA A 66 -4.51 -2.52 13.53
C ALA A 66 -5.92 -2.86 13.04
N ARG A 67 -6.39 -4.04 13.42
CA ARG A 67 -7.68 -4.59 12.99
C ARG A 67 -8.76 -4.25 14.03
N PRO A 68 -9.76 -3.41 13.73
CA PRO A 68 -10.89 -3.22 14.63
C PRO A 68 -11.60 -4.55 14.94
N LEU A 69 -11.84 -4.81 16.22
CA LEU A 69 -12.49 -6.04 16.68
C LEU A 69 -14.01 -6.04 16.41
N ARG A 70 -14.59 -4.84 16.27
CA ARG A 70 -16.01 -4.61 15.98
C ARG A 70 -16.17 -3.48 14.96
N ASP A 71 -17.41 -3.06 14.72
CA ASP A 71 -17.71 -2.02 13.74
C ASP A 71 -16.95 -0.70 14.06
N PRO A 72 -16.16 -0.14 13.12
CA PRO A 72 -15.41 1.09 13.34
C PRO A 72 -16.25 2.28 13.82
N ALA A 73 -17.47 2.45 13.29
CA ALA A 73 -18.35 3.54 13.71
C ALA A 73 -18.79 3.38 15.17
N ALA A 74 -19.02 2.13 15.60
CA ALA A 74 -19.35 1.84 16.99
C ALA A 74 -18.15 2.06 17.93
N ILE A 75 -16.92 1.79 17.48
CA ILE A 75 -15.69 2.09 18.24
C ILE A 75 -15.51 3.60 18.39
N VAL A 76 -15.67 4.36 17.30
CA VAL A 76 -15.59 5.83 17.31
C VAL A 76 -16.63 6.45 18.24
N ALA A 77 -17.87 5.93 18.23
CA ALA A 77 -18.92 6.42 19.13
C ALA A 77 -18.56 6.20 20.61
N THR A 78 -18.02 5.03 20.95
CA THR A 78 -17.52 4.75 22.31
C THR A 78 -16.37 5.67 22.67
N TYR A 79 -15.38 5.83 21.79
CA TYR A 79 -14.25 6.73 22.00
C TYR A 79 -14.72 8.16 22.30
N ALA A 80 -15.64 8.69 21.47
CA ALA A 80 -16.17 10.03 21.65
C ALA A 80 -16.88 10.22 23.01
N ALA A 81 -17.59 9.19 23.48
CA ALA A 81 -18.27 9.22 24.78
C ALA A 81 -17.30 9.11 25.98
N THR A 82 -16.18 8.40 25.83
CA THR A 82 -15.31 8.07 26.98
C THR A 82 -14.05 8.92 27.06
N ARG A 83 -13.53 9.49 25.96
CA ARG A 83 -12.22 10.17 25.90
C ARG A 83 -12.02 11.33 26.88
N GLY A 84 -13.11 11.98 27.30
CA GLY A 84 -13.09 13.11 28.24
C GLY A 84 -13.34 12.73 29.71
N THR A 85 -13.59 11.45 29.98
CA THR A 85 -13.90 10.96 31.34
C THR A 85 -12.62 10.85 32.19
N ALA A 86 -12.76 11.05 33.51
CA ALA A 86 -11.66 10.85 34.44
C ALA A 86 -11.18 9.39 34.40
N GLY A 87 -9.87 9.19 34.24
CA GLY A 87 -9.27 7.85 34.18
C GLY A 87 -9.25 7.21 32.78
N PHE A 88 -9.68 7.91 31.73
CA PHE A 88 -9.55 7.41 30.35
C PHE A 88 -8.07 7.17 29.99
N SER A 89 -7.78 6.00 29.43
CA SER A 89 -6.48 5.62 28.89
C SER A 89 -6.60 5.31 27.40
N LEU A 90 -5.96 6.13 26.56
CA LEU A 90 -5.97 5.90 25.11
C LEU A 90 -5.34 4.54 24.75
N ARG A 91 -4.24 4.17 25.41
CA ARG A 91 -3.59 2.86 25.23
C ARG A 91 -4.53 1.72 25.57
N GLY A 92 -5.17 1.79 26.75
CA GLY A 92 -6.11 0.76 27.20
C GLY A 92 -7.36 0.67 26.32
N PHE A 93 -7.85 1.81 25.81
CA PHE A 93 -8.94 1.83 24.83
C PHE A 93 -8.53 1.11 23.54
N VAL A 94 -7.34 1.39 22.99
CA VAL A 94 -6.87 0.72 21.78
C VAL A 94 -6.68 -0.79 22.01
N ASP A 95 -6.10 -1.20 23.14
CA ASP A 95 -5.93 -2.62 23.48
C ASP A 95 -7.27 -3.38 23.55
N ALA A 96 -8.33 -2.73 24.00
CA ALA A 96 -9.64 -3.35 24.13
C ALA A 96 -10.41 -3.44 22.80
N GLU A 97 -10.12 -2.56 21.84
CA GLU A 97 -10.94 -2.37 20.64
C GLU A 97 -10.26 -2.84 19.34
N PHE A 98 -8.95 -3.07 19.37
CA PHE A 98 -8.15 -3.42 18.20
C PHE A 98 -7.23 -4.62 18.45
N GLU A 99 -7.11 -5.48 17.44
CA GLU A 99 -6.01 -6.43 17.35
C GLU A 99 -4.81 -5.76 16.69
N LEU A 100 -3.67 -5.75 17.39
CA LEU A 100 -2.43 -5.18 16.87
C LEU A 100 -1.70 -6.18 15.96
N PRO A 101 -1.03 -5.70 14.91
CA PRO A 101 -0.33 -6.57 13.97
C PRO A 101 0.92 -7.18 14.61
N ARG A 102 1.22 -8.43 14.21
CA ARG A 102 2.48 -9.10 14.54
C ARG A 102 3.53 -8.86 13.47
N ALA A 103 4.81 -9.00 13.80
CA ALA A 103 5.87 -8.84 12.82
C ALA A 103 5.90 -10.05 11.86
N ALA A 104 6.14 -9.77 10.57
CA ALA A 104 6.36 -10.80 9.58
C ALA A 104 7.68 -11.54 9.87
N GLY A 105 7.59 -12.83 10.18
CA GLY A 105 8.73 -13.65 10.59
C GLY A 105 9.06 -13.60 12.08
N GLU A 106 8.17 -13.06 12.90
CA GLU A 106 8.30 -13.11 14.36
C GLU A 106 8.52 -14.56 14.85
N GLY A 107 9.54 -14.76 15.68
CA GLY A 107 9.89 -16.07 16.24
C GLY A 107 10.78 -16.95 15.35
N PHE A 108 11.07 -16.55 14.11
CA PHE A 108 12.04 -17.26 13.29
C PHE A 108 13.44 -17.20 13.92
N GLN A 109 14.10 -18.36 14.01
CA GLN A 109 15.45 -18.48 14.52
C GLN A 109 16.36 -18.93 13.39
N ALA A 110 17.37 -18.12 13.09
CA ALA A 110 18.35 -18.46 12.06
C ALA A 110 19.28 -19.56 12.54
N ASP A 111 19.47 -20.60 11.72
CA ASP A 111 20.58 -21.51 11.88
C ASP A 111 21.87 -20.81 11.39
N THR A 112 22.75 -20.47 12.32
CA THR A 112 24.02 -19.78 12.03
C THR A 112 25.13 -20.71 11.58
N ALA A 113 24.91 -22.04 11.63
CA ALA A 113 25.85 -23.03 11.10
C ALA A 113 25.59 -23.37 9.62
N GLY A 114 24.40 -23.04 9.11
CA GLY A 114 24.00 -23.27 7.71
C GLY A 114 24.59 -22.26 6.72
N THR A 115 24.39 -22.51 5.42
CA THR A 115 24.80 -21.57 4.36
C THR A 115 23.78 -20.43 4.20
N MET A 116 24.21 -19.33 3.59
CA MET A 116 23.33 -18.21 3.24
C MET A 116 22.15 -18.66 2.36
N GLU A 117 22.39 -19.54 1.38
CA GLU A 117 21.35 -20.06 0.49
C GLU A 117 20.36 -20.95 1.24
N ALA A 118 20.83 -21.76 2.19
CA ALA A 118 19.96 -22.56 3.06
C ALA A 118 19.07 -21.67 3.93
N HIS A 119 19.65 -20.60 4.49
CA HIS A 119 18.94 -19.60 5.27
C HIS A 119 17.85 -18.89 4.44
N ILE A 120 18.17 -18.41 3.24
CA ILE A 120 17.21 -17.77 2.32
C ILE A 120 16.07 -18.74 1.97
N ARG A 121 16.38 -19.99 1.66
CA ARG A 121 15.35 -20.99 1.34
C ARG A 121 14.42 -21.30 2.51
N ALA A 122 14.93 -21.24 3.73
CA ALA A 122 14.16 -21.42 4.97
C ALA A 122 13.25 -20.22 5.27
N LEU A 123 13.60 -19.01 4.80
CA LEU A 123 12.78 -17.81 4.97
C LEU A 123 11.55 -17.77 4.06
N TRP A 124 11.57 -18.41 2.89
CA TRP A 124 10.42 -18.40 1.98
C TRP A 124 9.08 -18.78 2.63
N PRO A 125 8.94 -19.92 3.34
CA PRO A 125 7.68 -20.22 4.02
C PRO A 125 7.34 -19.23 5.14
N VAL A 126 8.33 -18.66 5.83
CA VAL A 126 8.15 -17.69 6.91
C VAL A 126 7.59 -16.36 6.40
N LEU A 127 8.05 -15.95 5.22
CA LEU A 127 7.68 -14.70 4.56
C LEU A 127 6.47 -14.85 3.63
N THR A 128 5.97 -16.08 3.42
CA THR A 128 4.76 -16.31 2.62
C THR A 128 3.51 -16.04 3.46
N ARG A 129 2.51 -15.40 2.87
CA ARG A 129 1.16 -15.21 3.41
C ARG A 129 0.18 -16.02 2.57
N ALA A 130 -0.75 -16.71 3.23
CA ALA A 130 -1.80 -17.46 2.56
C ALA A 130 -3.05 -16.60 2.31
N PRO A 131 -3.83 -16.92 1.26
CA PRO A 131 -5.17 -16.37 1.09
C PRO A 131 -6.02 -16.68 2.31
N GLY A 132 -6.65 -15.66 2.90
CA GLY A 132 -7.53 -15.86 4.05
C GLY A 132 -6.84 -15.94 5.41
N ASP A 133 -5.52 -15.73 5.51
CA ASP A 133 -4.84 -15.50 6.80
C ASP A 133 -5.38 -14.26 7.55
N GLN A 134 -6.27 -13.49 6.93
CA GLN A 134 -6.92 -12.33 7.52
C GLN A 134 -8.43 -12.54 7.59
N PRO A 135 -9.05 -12.41 8.78
CA PRO A 135 -10.50 -12.46 8.92
C PRO A 135 -11.15 -11.43 8.00
N HIS A 136 -12.09 -11.91 7.19
CA HIS A 136 -12.75 -11.09 6.18
C HIS A 136 -13.35 -9.81 6.78
N GLY A 137 -12.97 -8.66 6.21
CA GLY A 137 -13.80 -7.45 6.19
C GLY A 137 -13.56 -6.40 7.28
N ARG A 138 -12.49 -6.46 8.08
CA ARG A 138 -12.26 -5.47 9.15
C ARG A 138 -10.81 -5.00 9.33
N GLY A 139 -9.99 -4.99 8.28
CA GLY A 139 -8.59 -4.51 8.33
C GLY A 139 -8.23 -3.68 7.11
N SER A 140 -7.13 -2.93 7.19
CA SER A 140 -6.65 -2.06 6.10
C SER A 140 -5.98 -2.83 4.96
N LEU A 141 -5.68 -4.12 5.16
CA LEU A 141 -5.09 -4.97 4.15
C LEU A 141 -6.08 -5.32 3.03
N ILE A 142 -5.66 -5.08 1.80
CA ILE A 142 -6.37 -5.54 0.60
C ILE A 142 -6.25 -7.07 0.50
N PRO A 143 -7.36 -7.81 0.46
CA PRO A 143 -7.31 -9.27 0.35
C PRO A 143 -6.80 -9.69 -1.04
N LEU A 144 -5.94 -10.70 -1.07
CA LEU A 144 -5.41 -11.29 -2.30
C LEU A 144 -5.84 -12.76 -2.43
N PRO A 145 -6.20 -13.22 -3.64
CA PRO A 145 -6.72 -14.57 -3.87
C PRO A 145 -5.67 -15.69 -3.80
N HIS A 146 -4.38 -15.39 -3.98
CA HIS A 146 -3.30 -16.38 -4.02
C HIS A 146 -2.21 -16.10 -2.98
N PRO A 147 -1.38 -17.09 -2.61
CA PRO A 147 -0.26 -16.86 -1.71
C PRO A 147 0.75 -15.84 -2.27
N TYR A 148 1.38 -15.08 -1.40
CA TYR A 148 2.38 -14.07 -1.78
C TYR A 148 3.48 -13.96 -0.73
N VAL A 149 4.67 -13.51 -1.16
CA VAL A 149 5.80 -13.24 -0.26
C VAL A 149 5.81 -11.76 0.13
N VAL A 150 6.10 -11.51 1.41
CA VAL A 150 6.28 -10.15 1.95
C VAL A 150 7.75 -9.88 2.29
N PRO A 151 8.21 -8.62 2.31
CA PRO A 151 9.61 -8.31 2.63
C PRO A 151 10.04 -8.77 4.03
N GLY A 152 9.13 -8.73 5.01
CA GLY A 152 9.40 -9.13 6.40
C GLY A 152 9.36 -7.98 7.40
N GLY A 153 9.37 -8.33 8.70
CA GLY A 153 9.29 -7.36 9.80
C GLY A 153 7.97 -6.57 9.80
N ARG A 154 8.05 -5.24 9.72
CA ARG A 154 6.86 -4.36 9.69
C ARG A 154 6.12 -4.39 8.35
N PHE A 155 6.73 -4.93 7.30
CA PHE A 155 6.15 -5.06 5.96
C PHE A 155 5.43 -6.40 5.87
N ARG A 156 4.10 -6.36 6.02
CA ARG A 156 3.23 -7.53 6.18
C ARG A 156 2.36 -7.79 4.96
N GLU A 157 2.49 -6.94 3.97
CA GLU A 157 1.71 -6.87 2.74
C GLU A 157 2.62 -7.11 1.53
N VAL A 158 2.04 -7.41 0.37
CA VAL A 158 2.80 -7.45 -0.87
C VAL A 158 3.29 -6.04 -1.22
N TYR A 159 4.53 -5.93 -1.67
CA TYR A 159 5.10 -4.68 -2.19
C TYR A 159 5.43 -4.85 -3.66
N TYR A 160 5.02 -3.87 -4.47
CA TYR A 160 5.03 -3.98 -5.93
C TYR A 160 6.42 -4.34 -6.51
N TRP A 161 7.37 -3.40 -6.49
CA TRP A 161 8.69 -3.60 -7.09
C TRP A 161 9.57 -4.59 -6.32
N ASP A 162 9.47 -4.66 -4.99
CA ASP A 162 10.16 -5.66 -4.15
C ASP A 162 9.82 -7.10 -4.60
N SER A 163 8.57 -7.31 -5.02
CA SER A 163 8.12 -8.62 -5.49
C SER A 163 8.84 -9.08 -6.75
N TYR A 164 9.25 -8.18 -7.64
CA TYR A 164 10.02 -8.57 -8.83
C TYR A 164 11.34 -9.25 -8.44
N PHE A 165 12.13 -8.59 -7.59
CA PHE A 165 13.41 -9.14 -7.13
C PHE A 165 13.22 -10.39 -6.26
N THR A 166 12.15 -10.42 -5.47
CA THR A 166 11.77 -11.62 -4.70
C THR A 166 11.47 -12.79 -5.63
N MET A 167 10.69 -12.56 -6.70
CA MET A 167 10.34 -13.59 -7.68
C MET A 167 11.57 -14.14 -8.42
N LEU A 168 12.59 -13.31 -8.70
CA LEU A 168 13.86 -13.81 -9.26
C LEU A 168 14.51 -14.85 -8.30
N GLY A 169 14.58 -14.55 -7.01
CA GLY A 169 15.10 -15.49 -6.00
C GLY A 169 14.22 -16.75 -5.83
N LEU A 170 12.90 -16.63 -6.01
CA LEU A 170 11.98 -17.76 -6.01
C LEU A 170 12.21 -18.68 -7.21
N VAL A 171 12.44 -18.12 -8.41
CA VAL A 171 12.80 -18.90 -9.61
C VAL A 171 14.08 -19.69 -9.37
N GLU A 172 15.14 -19.03 -8.86
CA GLU A 172 16.40 -19.70 -8.50
C GLU A 172 16.23 -20.78 -7.43
N SER A 173 15.22 -20.62 -6.56
CA SER A 173 14.87 -21.62 -5.53
C SER A 173 13.91 -22.71 -6.02
N GLY A 174 13.54 -22.74 -7.31
CA GLY A 174 12.60 -23.71 -7.89
C GLY A 174 11.14 -23.51 -7.48
N ARG A 175 10.76 -22.34 -6.95
CA ARG A 175 9.43 -22.02 -6.41
C ARG A 175 8.53 -21.33 -7.44
N VAL A 176 8.51 -21.84 -8.67
CA VAL A 176 7.80 -21.22 -9.82
C VAL A 176 6.30 -21.07 -9.57
N GLY A 177 5.64 -22.05 -8.92
CA GLY A 177 4.21 -21.92 -8.62
C GLY A 177 3.86 -20.76 -7.66
N LEU A 178 4.80 -20.35 -6.80
CA LEU A 178 4.61 -19.17 -5.94
C LEU A 178 4.79 -17.87 -6.75
N VAL A 179 5.66 -17.88 -7.77
CA VAL A 179 5.81 -16.77 -8.71
C VAL A 179 4.52 -16.57 -9.51
N GLU A 180 3.93 -17.65 -10.03
CA GLU A 180 2.63 -17.61 -10.73
C GLU A 180 1.53 -17.03 -9.82
N SER A 181 1.46 -17.50 -8.57
CA SER A 181 0.52 -16.97 -7.56
C SER A 181 0.67 -15.45 -7.35
N MET A 182 1.90 -14.95 -7.27
CA MET A 182 2.16 -13.52 -7.11
C MET A 182 1.78 -12.71 -8.36
N LEU A 183 2.02 -13.24 -9.56
CA LEU A 183 1.60 -12.61 -10.81
C LEU A 183 0.06 -12.58 -10.94
N ASP A 184 -0.62 -13.64 -10.57
CA ASP A 184 -2.09 -13.71 -10.55
C ASP A 184 -2.68 -12.69 -9.58
N ASN A 185 -2.06 -12.50 -8.41
CA ASN A 185 -2.43 -11.45 -7.47
C ASN A 185 -2.25 -10.04 -8.07
N PHE A 186 -1.17 -9.78 -8.81
CA PHE A 186 -0.99 -8.49 -9.48
C PHE A 186 -2.01 -8.26 -10.59
N ALA A 187 -2.32 -9.28 -11.40
CA ALA A 187 -3.38 -9.21 -12.39
C ALA A 187 -4.76 -8.96 -11.73
N TRP A 188 -5.00 -9.59 -10.58
CA TRP A 188 -6.19 -9.37 -9.78
C TRP A 188 -6.28 -7.92 -9.28
N LEU A 189 -5.19 -7.35 -8.75
CA LEU A 189 -5.13 -5.96 -8.30
C LEU A 189 -5.40 -4.98 -9.45
N VAL A 190 -4.77 -5.17 -10.60
CA VAL A 190 -5.06 -4.35 -11.79
C VAL A 190 -6.54 -4.42 -12.18
N THR A 191 -7.14 -5.61 -12.11
CA THR A 191 -8.55 -5.81 -12.48
C THR A 191 -9.52 -5.18 -11.49
N HIS A 192 -9.27 -5.26 -10.19
CA HIS A 192 -10.22 -4.88 -9.13
C HIS A 192 -9.93 -3.51 -8.50
N VAL A 193 -8.69 -3.06 -8.55
CA VAL A 193 -8.22 -1.76 -8.02
C VAL A 193 -7.90 -0.77 -9.15
N GLY A 194 -7.66 -1.27 -10.37
CA GLY A 194 -7.32 -0.46 -11.54
C GLY A 194 -5.81 -0.24 -11.72
N HIS A 195 -4.99 -0.64 -10.76
CA HIS A 195 -3.53 -0.59 -10.78
C HIS A 195 -2.95 -1.51 -9.69
N ILE A 196 -1.63 -1.66 -9.65
CA ILE A 196 -0.94 -2.25 -8.51
C ILE A 196 -0.64 -1.10 -7.54
N PRO A 197 -1.27 -1.06 -6.35
CA PRO A 197 -1.11 0.03 -5.38
C PRO A 197 0.28 0.07 -4.73
#